data_AF-A0A0A9AH48-F1
#
_entry.id   AF-A0A0A9AH48-F1
#
_cell.length_a   1.000
_cell.length_b   1.000
_cell.length_c   1.000
_cell.angle_alpha   90.00
_cell.angle_beta   90.00
_cell.angle_gamma   90.00
#
_symmetry.space_group_name_H-M   'P 1'
#
loop_
_entity.id
_entity.type
_entity.pdbx_description
1 polymer ?
#
loop_
_entity_poly.entity_id
_entity_poly.type
_entity_poly.pdbx_seq_one_letter_code
_entity_poly.pdbx_strand_id
1 'polypeptide(L)'
;MADVQRRRLSGMTERDKIAEALKIYRGRDGKDGEPFKFLHCWPLMQHTPKWNDLLTSKKQTTSSKKQKASSSASPGLSTPVSADSCCPNDDDAAVTLSSEALKRPPGKKDVKEKRARSQLSKEQNLYKEAFDDLWSKKSLLEAEKEQKKQECYERAYAQEQERIRIDQENLVARNKELELKTWLEKERIMSIDTVPRVVHV
;
A
#
# COMPACT_ATOMS: atom_id res chain seq x y z
N MET A 1 0.12 22.92 3.86
CA MET A 1 -0.05 23.14 5.32
C MET A 1 0.24 24.58 5.74
N ALA A 2 1.35 25.20 5.33
CA ALA A 2 1.69 26.59 5.69
C ALA A 2 0.70 27.65 5.17
N ASP A 3 0.05 27.42 4.03
CA ASP A 3 -0.90 28.37 3.43
C ASP A 3 -2.23 28.45 4.19
N VAL A 4 -2.70 27.33 4.77
CA VAL A 4 -3.94 27.27 5.56
C VAL A 4 -3.76 27.94 6.93
N GLN A 5 -2.60 27.77 7.56
CA GLN A 5 -2.31 28.40 8.86
C GLN A 5 -2.19 29.93 8.79
N ARG A 6 -1.94 30.50 7.61
CA ARG A 6 -1.84 31.95 7.38
C ARG A 6 -3.18 32.65 7.17
N ARG A 7 -4.25 31.91 6.82
CA ARG A 7 -5.59 32.45 6.52
C ARG A 7 -6.54 32.39 7.72
N ARG A 8 -6.07 32.66 8.94
CA ARG A 8 -6.90 32.52 10.16
C ARG A 8 -8.09 33.49 10.18
N LEU A 9 -9.19 33.08 9.57
CA LEU A 9 -10.51 33.67 9.78
C LEU A 9 -11.06 33.12 11.11
N SER A 10 -11.48 34.02 12.00
CA SER A 10 -12.05 33.65 13.29
C SER A 10 -13.27 32.74 13.10
N GLY A 11 -13.38 31.65 13.86
CA GLY A 11 -14.53 30.72 13.82
C GLY A 11 -14.33 29.39 13.07
N MET A 12 -13.18 29.18 12.44
CA MET A 12 -12.94 27.96 11.64
C MET A 12 -12.60 26.74 12.52
N THR A 13 -13.44 25.70 12.47
CA THR A 13 -13.25 24.48 13.25
C THR A 13 -12.07 23.65 12.74
N GLU A 14 -11.59 22.70 13.52
CA GLU A 14 -10.51 21.79 13.08
C GLU A 14 -10.91 20.98 11.85
N ARG A 15 -12.19 20.59 11.76
CA ARG A 15 -12.76 19.91 10.58
C ARG A 15 -12.68 20.78 9.33
N ASP A 16 -12.97 22.07 9.47
CA ASP A 16 -12.92 23.02 8.34
C ASP A 16 -11.50 23.20 7.84
N LYS A 17 -10.51 23.22 8.74
CA LYS A 17 -9.08 23.28 8.38
C LYS A 17 -8.61 22.04 7.64
N ILE A 18 -9.06 20.86 8.07
CA ILE A 18 -8.78 19.59 7.39
C ILE A 18 -9.43 19.59 6.00
N ALA A 19 -10.68 20.04 5.88
CA ALA A 19 -11.40 20.12 4.61
C ALA A 19 -10.72 21.09 3.62
N GLU A 20 -10.29 22.26 4.08
CA GLU A 20 -9.55 23.22 3.25
C GLU A 20 -8.19 22.65 2.82
N ALA A 21 -7.45 22.03 3.74
CA ALA A 21 -6.17 21.40 3.43
C ALA A 21 -6.31 20.27 2.39
N LEU A 22 -7.36 19.45 2.47
CA LEU A 22 -7.66 18.41 1.49
C LEU A 22 -8.04 18.98 0.13
N LYS A 23 -8.77 20.12 0.10
CA LYS A 23 -9.10 20.82 -1.14
C LYS A 23 -7.85 21.34 -1.83
N ILE A 24 -6.91 21.91 -1.07
CA ILE A 24 -5.63 22.39 -1.59
C ILE A 24 -4.77 21.22 -2.09
N TYR A 25 -4.73 20.12 -1.34
CA TYR A 25 -3.96 18.93 -1.72
C TYR A 25 -4.41 18.38 -3.08
N ARG A 26 -5.73 18.22 -3.30
CA ARG A 26 -6.28 17.79 -4.59
C ARG A 26 -5.95 18.72 -5.76
N GLY A 27 -5.81 20.02 -5.52
CA GLY A 27 -5.57 21.01 -6.57
C GLY A 27 -4.10 21.31 -6.87
N ARG A 28 -3.18 20.96 -5.97
CA ARG A 28 -1.77 21.42 -6.05
C ARG A 28 -0.75 20.28 -6.04
N ASP A 29 -0.98 19.24 -5.25
CA ASP A 29 0.02 18.19 -4.96
C ASP A 29 -0.51 16.75 -5.20
N GLY A 30 -1.81 16.57 -5.42
CA GLY A 30 -2.39 15.28 -5.77
C GLY A 30 -2.04 14.93 -7.20
N LYS A 31 -1.30 13.82 -7.40
CA LYS A 31 -1.26 13.17 -8.71
C LYS A 31 -2.71 12.85 -9.09
N ASP A 32 -3.21 13.51 -10.13
CA ASP A 32 -4.44 13.14 -10.84
C ASP A 32 -5.73 13.15 -10.00
N GLY A 33 -5.85 14.08 -9.04
CA GLY A 33 -7.09 14.24 -8.24
C GLY A 33 -7.30 13.16 -7.18
N GLU A 34 -6.30 12.29 -6.97
CA GLU A 34 -6.36 11.21 -5.98
C GLU A 34 -6.57 11.77 -4.55
N PRO A 35 -7.47 11.15 -3.76
CA PRO A 35 -7.67 11.55 -2.37
C PRO A 35 -6.44 11.21 -1.52
N PHE A 36 -6.22 11.98 -0.46
CA PHE A 36 -5.12 11.73 0.47
C PHE A 36 -5.26 10.33 1.11
N LYS A 37 -4.37 9.41 0.73
CA LYS A 37 -4.45 7.96 1.02
C LYS A 37 -4.47 7.64 2.52
N PHE A 38 -3.88 8.51 3.35
CA PHE A 38 -3.73 8.31 4.79
C PHE A 38 -4.71 9.13 5.65
N LEU A 39 -5.79 9.67 5.06
CA LEU A 39 -6.77 10.46 5.82
C LEU A 39 -7.41 9.63 6.96
N HIS A 40 -7.62 8.33 6.70
CA HIS A 40 -8.19 7.39 7.66
C HIS A 40 -7.27 7.08 8.85
N CYS A 41 -5.96 7.31 8.73
CA CYS A 41 -5.01 7.05 9.81
C CYS A 41 -5.11 8.10 10.93
N TRP A 42 -5.47 9.35 10.60
CA TRP A 42 -5.57 10.45 11.55
C TRP A 42 -6.49 10.15 12.76
N PRO A 43 -7.77 9.77 12.57
CA PRO A 43 -8.67 9.46 13.68
C PRO A 43 -8.22 8.24 14.50
N LEU A 44 -7.44 7.33 13.92
CA LEU A 44 -6.89 6.17 14.63
C LEU A 44 -5.69 6.56 15.52
N MET A 45 -4.87 7.51 15.08
CA MET A 45 -3.67 7.95 15.80
C MET A 45 -3.99 8.95 16.92
N GLN A 46 -4.97 9.83 16.73
CA GLN A 46 -5.25 10.94 17.66
C GLN A 46 -5.63 10.49 19.07
N HIS A 47 -6.17 9.29 19.23
CA HIS A 47 -6.59 8.74 20.53
C HIS A 47 -5.50 7.92 21.23
N THR A 48 -4.35 7.70 20.58
CA THR A 48 -3.27 6.93 21.18
C THR A 48 -2.54 7.75 22.26
N PRO A 49 -2.12 7.13 23.38
CA PRO A 49 -1.52 7.83 24.52
C PRO A 49 -0.27 8.63 24.11
N LYS A 50 0.55 8.06 23.20
CA LYS A 50 1.75 8.71 22.67
C LYS A 50 1.49 10.07 22.02
N TRP A 51 0.32 10.24 21.37
CA TRP A 51 -0.05 11.50 20.71
C TRP A 51 -0.75 12.47 21.67
N ASN A 52 -1.54 11.96 22.61
CA ASN A 52 -2.15 12.78 23.66
C ASN A 52 -1.08 13.48 24.52
N ASP A 53 -0.02 12.77 24.91
CA ASP A 53 1.09 13.33 25.68
C ASP A 53 1.86 14.41 24.91
N LEU A 54 1.99 14.26 23.59
CA LEU A 54 2.59 15.26 22.72
C LEU A 54 1.74 16.54 22.65
N LEU A 55 0.42 16.39 22.57
CA LEU A 55 -0.52 17.53 22.54
C LEU A 55 -0.56 18.28 23.88
N THR A 56 -0.48 17.58 25.01
CA THR A 56 -0.45 18.20 26.35
C THR A 56 0.91 18.86 26.63
N SER A 57 2.02 18.22 26.26
CA SER A 57 3.38 18.77 26.34
C SER A 57 3.54 20.06 25.50
N LYS A 58 2.97 20.08 24.28
CA LYS A 58 3.03 21.26 23.41
C LYS A 58 2.18 22.43 23.93
N LYS A 59 1.12 22.17 24.71
CA LYS A 59 0.39 23.24 25.43
C LYS A 59 1.21 23.78 26.60
N GLN A 60 1.92 22.92 27.35
CA GLN A 60 2.73 23.34 28.50
C GLN A 60 3.95 24.20 28.12
N THR A 61 4.65 23.86 27.03
CA THR A 61 5.85 24.58 26.56
C THR A 61 5.58 26.00 26.06
N THR A 62 4.33 26.36 25.78
CA THR A 62 3.96 27.74 25.41
C THR A 62 3.69 28.66 26.62
N SER A 63 3.70 28.13 27.85
CA SER A 63 3.36 28.89 29.06
C SER A 63 4.54 29.34 29.93
N SER A 64 5.77 28.88 29.69
CA SER A 64 6.93 29.21 30.52
C SER A 64 7.85 30.27 29.89
N LYS A 65 7.44 31.54 30.00
CA LYS A 65 8.32 32.69 29.76
C LYS A 65 8.88 33.22 31.08
N LYS A 66 10.11 32.82 31.44
CA LYS A 66 11.04 33.47 32.40
C LYS A 66 12.42 32.78 32.29
N GLN A 67 13.37 33.32 31.53
CA GLN A 67 14.43 34.29 31.91
C GLN A 67 15.77 33.65 32.40
N LYS A 68 16.85 33.89 31.60
CA LYS A 68 18.31 34.02 31.92
C LYS A 68 19.06 32.82 32.55
N ALA A 69 20.36 32.54 32.35
CA ALA A 69 21.47 33.02 31.51
C ALA A 69 22.68 32.02 31.62
N SER A 70 23.65 32.20 30.71
CA SER A 70 25.02 31.66 30.49
C SER A 70 25.90 31.17 31.68
N SER A 71 26.79 30.19 31.42
CA SER A 71 28.26 30.35 31.27
C SER A 71 29.10 29.07 31.52
N SER A 72 30.26 29.06 30.84
CA SER A 72 31.37 28.09 30.68
C SER A 72 32.15 27.61 31.93
N ALA A 73 32.81 26.43 31.85
CA ALA A 73 34.28 26.23 31.94
C ALA A 73 34.72 24.76 32.23
N SER A 74 35.72 24.26 31.48
CA SER A 74 36.67 23.15 31.81
C SER A 74 37.87 23.73 32.63
N PRO A 75 38.97 23.05 33.10
CA PRO A 75 39.69 21.87 32.57
C PRO A 75 40.51 20.97 33.58
N GLY A 76 41.34 20.03 33.06
CA GLY A 76 42.58 19.52 33.71
C GLY A 76 42.77 17.98 33.64
N LEU A 77 43.67 17.40 32.82
CA LEU A 77 45.14 17.15 33.01
C LEU A 77 45.39 15.93 33.95
N SER A 78 46.19 14.87 33.69
CA SER A 78 47.34 14.60 32.81
C SER A 78 47.63 13.07 32.68
N THR A 79 48.25 12.64 31.58
CA THR A 79 49.07 11.39 31.36
C THR A 79 50.54 11.64 31.87
N PRO A 80 51.60 10.78 31.78
CA PRO A 80 51.88 9.67 30.82
C PRO A 80 52.74 8.43 31.28
N VAL A 81 52.93 7.48 30.34
CA VAL A 81 54.17 6.67 30.05
C VAL A 81 54.53 5.51 31.02
N SER A 82 55.16 4.37 30.69
CA SER A 82 55.78 3.79 29.47
C SER A 82 55.88 2.24 29.61
N ALA A 83 56.20 1.56 28.51
CA ALA A 83 56.25 0.11 28.26
C ALA A 83 57.53 -0.62 28.74
N ASP A 84 57.43 -1.95 28.93
CA ASP A 84 58.35 -3.03 28.45
C ASP A 84 57.81 -4.40 28.94
N SER A 85 57.40 -5.38 28.13
CA SER A 85 58.12 -6.31 27.24
C SER A 85 58.73 -7.56 27.92
N CYS A 86 58.64 -8.68 27.20
CA CYS A 86 59.35 -9.97 27.31
C CYS A 86 58.73 -11.12 28.13
N CYS A 87 58.12 -12.06 27.39
CA CYS A 87 57.99 -13.49 27.73
C CYS A 87 59.34 -14.22 27.54
N PRO A 88 59.50 -15.42 28.14
CA PRO A 88 59.88 -16.58 27.30
C PRO A 88 59.19 -17.93 27.65
N ASN A 89 59.02 -18.75 26.60
CA ASN A 89 58.74 -20.20 26.49
C ASN A 89 59.61 -21.10 27.41
N ASP A 90 59.46 -22.42 27.58
CA ASP A 90 58.62 -23.57 27.18
C ASP A 90 59.01 -24.69 28.19
N ASP A 91 58.14 -25.67 28.48
CA ASP A 91 58.46 -27.12 28.51
C ASP A 91 57.41 -27.99 29.24
N ASP A 92 56.85 -28.91 28.45
CA ASP A 92 56.50 -30.32 28.68
C ASP A 92 55.45 -30.80 29.72
N ALA A 93 54.95 -32.00 29.46
CA ALA A 93 53.58 -32.48 29.59
C ALA A 93 53.28 -33.33 30.83
N ALA A 94 52.01 -33.32 31.27
CA ALA A 94 51.28 -34.53 31.73
C ALA A 94 49.80 -34.22 32.01
N VAL A 95 48.92 -35.01 31.38
CA VAL A 95 47.46 -35.05 31.54
C VAL A 95 47.08 -35.68 32.88
N THR A 96 46.17 -35.09 33.67
CA THR A 96 45.15 -35.83 34.48
C THR A 96 43.97 -34.93 34.89
N LEU A 97 42.90 -35.03 34.11
CA LEU A 97 41.46 -35.07 34.44
C LEU A 97 40.84 -34.28 35.62
N SER A 98 39.88 -33.43 35.21
CA SER A 98 38.53 -33.24 35.78
C SER A 98 38.41 -32.67 37.20
N SER A 99 38.32 -31.33 37.27
CA SER A 99 37.57 -30.66 38.33
C SER A 99 36.28 -30.13 37.71
N GLU A 100 35.22 -30.94 37.86
CA GLU A 100 33.83 -30.61 37.59
C GLU A 100 33.50 -29.29 38.29
N ALA A 101 33.56 -28.20 37.54
CA ALA A 101 33.18 -26.88 38.00
C ALA A 101 31.67 -26.89 38.29
N LEU A 102 31.30 -27.14 39.54
CA LEU A 102 29.96 -26.94 40.08
C LEU A 102 29.54 -25.49 39.83
N LYS A 103 28.91 -25.25 38.68
CA LYS A 103 28.27 -23.98 38.33
C LYS A 103 27.16 -23.75 39.35
N ARG A 104 27.31 -22.67 40.13
CA ARG A 104 26.30 -22.21 41.08
C ARG A 104 24.93 -22.11 40.38
N PRO A 105 23.83 -22.56 41.01
CA PRO A 105 22.52 -22.55 40.38
C PRO A 105 22.10 -21.11 40.04
N PRO A 106 21.44 -20.90 38.89
CA PRO A 106 21.07 -19.57 38.41
C PRO A 106 20.20 -18.86 39.46
N GLY A 107 20.58 -17.62 39.78
CA GLY A 107 19.87 -16.81 40.75
C GLY A 107 18.44 -16.52 40.32
N LYS A 108 17.54 -16.31 41.29
CA LYS A 108 16.11 -16.04 41.06
C LYS A 108 15.83 -14.87 40.09
N LYS A 109 16.79 -13.98 39.81
CA LYS A 109 16.69 -12.88 38.83
C LYS A 109 16.72 -13.37 37.37
N ASP A 110 17.65 -14.26 37.00
CA ASP A 110 17.84 -14.68 35.61
C ASP A 110 16.68 -15.54 35.08
N VAL A 111 16.04 -16.31 35.97
CA VAL A 111 14.85 -17.12 35.66
C VAL A 111 13.63 -16.22 35.38
N LYS A 112 13.48 -15.12 36.14
CA LYS A 112 12.36 -14.18 35.96
C LYS A 112 12.49 -13.41 34.64
N GLU A 113 13.69 -12.99 34.28
CA GLU A 113 13.96 -12.29 33.02
C GLU A 113 13.72 -13.18 31.79
N LYS A 114 14.22 -14.42 31.79
CA LYS A 114 13.98 -15.38 30.71
C LYS A 114 12.49 -15.68 30.52
N ARG A 115 11.72 -15.80 31.62
CA ARG A 115 10.26 -15.99 31.57
C ARG A 115 9.55 -14.77 30.97
N ALA A 116 9.92 -13.55 31.36
CA ALA A 116 9.34 -12.33 30.82
C ALA A 116 9.67 -12.14 29.33
N ARG A 117 10.91 -12.43 28.91
CA ARG A 117 11.35 -12.35 27.50
C ARG A 117 10.65 -13.38 26.61
N SER A 118 10.42 -14.60 27.13
CA SER A 118 9.62 -15.63 26.46
C SER A 118 8.15 -15.23 26.31
N GLN A 119 7.57 -14.60 27.33
CA GLN A 119 6.18 -14.11 27.27
C GLN A 119 6.02 -12.97 26.26
N LEU A 120 6.93 -11.99 26.26
CA LEU A 120 6.94 -10.90 25.28
C LEU A 120 7.11 -11.42 23.84
N SER A 121 7.99 -12.41 23.64
CA SER A 121 8.18 -13.04 22.33
C SER A 121 6.92 -13.78 21.85
N LYS A 122 6.19 -14.45 22.75
CA LYS A 122 4.93 -15.10 22.42
C LYS A 122 3.85 -14.09 22.02
N GLU A 123 3.71 -12.99 22.76
CA GLU A 123 2.77 -11.92 22.40
C GLU A 123 3.12 -11.25 21.07
N GLN A 124 4.41 -10.99 20.79
CA GLN A 124 4.82 -10.44 19.50
C GLN A 124 4.58 -11.39 18.33
N ASN A 125 4.77 -12.70 18.54
CA ASN A 125 4.47 -13.71 17.53
C ASN A 125 2.97 -13.82 17.25
N LEU A 126 2.12 -13.81 18.29
CA LEU A 126 0.67 -13.78 18.16
C LEU A 126 0.19 -12.55 17.37
N TYR A 127 0.78 -11.39 17.65
CA TYR A 127 0.43 -10.15 16.94
C TYR A 127 0.86 -10.17 15.47
N LYS A 128 2.04 -10.74 15.16
CA LYS A 128 2.49 -10.95 13.78
C LYS A 128 1.57 -11.91 13.03
N GLU A 129 1.23 -13.04 13.63
CA GLU A 129 0.36 -14.05 13.02
C GLU A 129 -1.03 -13.50 12.72
N ALA A 130 -1.62 -12.73 13.64
CA ALA A 130 -2.91 -12.06 13.40
C ALA A 130 -2.85 -11.03 12.27
N PHE A 131 -1.72 -10.34 12.10
CA PHE A 131 -1.52 -9.39 11.01
C PHE A 131 -1.35 -10.10 9.66
N ASP A 132 -0.59 -11.20 9.64
CA ASP A 132 -0.39 -12.03 8.45
C ASP A 132 -1.69 -12.70 7.99
N ASP A 133 -2.53 -13.17 8.92
CA ASP A 133 -3.87 -13.69 8.61
C ASP A 133 -4.78 -12.62 8.00
N LEU A 134 -4.84 -11.43 8.60
CA LEU A 134 -5.62 -10.31 8.07
C LEU A 134 -5.15 -9.89 6.67
N TRP A 135 -3.84 -9.84 6.45
CA TRP A 135 -3.25 -9.53 5.15
C TRP A 135 -3.57 -10.60 4.11
N SER A 136 -3.45 -11.88 4.48
CA SER A 136 -3.77 -13.01 3.62
C SER A 136 -5.25 -13.00 3.21
N LYS A 137 -6.16 -12.78 4.17
CA LYS A 137 -7.59 -12.64 3.91
C LYS A 137 -7.91 -11.47 2.99
N LYS A 138 -7.25 -10.34 3.18
CA LYS A 138 -7.39 -9.17 2.29
C LYS A 138 -6.93 -9.49 0.88
N SER A 139 -5.78 -10.13 0.73
CA SER A 139 -5.21 -10.53 -0.56
C SER A 139 -6.14 -11.50 -1.30
N LEU A 140 -6.72 -12.48 -0.61
CA LEU A 140 -7.68 -13.43 -1.18
C LEU A 140 -8.96 -12.74 -1.68
N LEU A 141 -9.52 -11.82 -0.90
CA LEU A 141 -10.70 -11.04 -1.32
C LEU A 141 -10.40 -10.15 -2.54
N GLU A 142 -9.22 -9.55 -2.58
CA GLU A 142 -8.78 -8.73 -3.71
C GLU A 142 -8.61 -9.60 -4.97
N ALA A 143 -8.01 -10.78 -4.84
CA ALA A 143 -7.87 -11.73 -5.93
C ALA A 143 -9.23 -12.24 -6.45
N GLU A 144 -10.18 -12.57 -5.56
CA GLU A 144 -11.53 -12.98 -5.94
C GLU A 144 -12.27 -11.85 -6.69
N LYS A 145 -12.11 -10.60 -6.24
CA LYS A 145 -12.71 -9.45 -6.90
C LYS A 145 -12.12 -9.23 -8.30
N GLU A 146 -10.81 -9.35 -8.45
CA GLU A 146 -10.17 -9.23 -9.76
C GLU A 146 -10.56 -10.38 -10.69
N GLN A 147 -10.68 -11.60 -10.16
CA GLN A 147 -11.19 -12.74 -10.92
C GLN A 147 -12.61 -12.51 -11.42
N LYS A 148 -13.54 -12.06 -10.57
CA LYS A 148 -14.92 -11.75 -10.99
C LYS A 148 -14.96 -10.66 -12.06
N LYS A 149 -14.09 -9.65 -11.94
CA LYS A 149 -13.96 -8.58 -12.93
C LYS A 149 -13.46 -9.13 -14.27
N GLN A 150 -12.46 -10.01 -14.24
CA GLN A 150 -11.94 -10.69 -15.43
C GLN A 150 -13.02 -11.57 -16.09
N GLU A 151 -13.75 -12.37 -15.33
CA GLU A 151 -14.87 -13.19 -15.84
C GLU A 151 -15.98 -12.33 -16.46
N CYS A 152 -16.29 -11.17 -15.87
CA CYS A 152 -17.22 -10.21 -16.46
C CYS A 152 -16.73 -9.67 -17.81
N TYR A 153 -15.44 -9.33 -17.92
CA TYR A 153 -14.86 -8.87 -19.19
C TYR A 153 -14.87 -9.96 -20.26
N GLU A 154 -14.49 -11.18 -19.89
CA GLU A 154 -14.50 -12.32 -20.82
C GLU A 154 -15.90 -12.62 -21.33
N ARG A 155 -16.91 -12.58 -20.45
CA ARG A 155 -18.32 -12.73 -20.85
C ARG A 155 -18.77 -11.64 -21.81
N ALA A 156 -18.45 -10.38 -21.52
CA ALA A 156 -18.81 -9.25 -22.38
C ALA A 156 -18.11 -9.35 -23.75
N TYR A 157 -16.83 -9.74 -23.76
CA TYR A 157 -16.08 -9.94 -24.98
C TYR A 157 -16.67 -11.06 -25.85
N ALA A 158 -17.00 -12.21 -25.26
CA ALA A 158 -17.62 -13.32 -25.97
C ALA A 158 -18.98 -12.93 -26.57
N GLN A 159 -19.79 -12.18 -25.84
CA GLN A 159 -21.06 -11.65 -26.36
C GLN A 159 -20.86 -10.71 -27.55
N GLU A 160 -19.87 -9.83 -27.50
CA GLU A 160 -19.59 -8.91 -28.59
C GLU A 160 -19.07 -9.65 -29.84
N GLN A 161 -18.22 -10.66 -29.68
CA GLN A 161 -17.78 -11.51 -30.79
C GLN A 161 -18.96 -12.22 -31.48
N GLU A 162 -19.91 -12.75 -30.70
CA GLU A 162 -21.10 -13.39 -31.28
C GLU A 162 -22.00 -12.38 -32.00
N ARG A 163 -22.16 -11.17 -31.46
CA ARG A 163 -22.89 -10.09 -32.14
C ARG A 163 -22.25 -9.73 -33.49
N ILE A 164 -20.92 -9.55 -33.52
CA ILE A 164 -20.17 -9.27 -34.74
C ILE A 164 -20.36 -10.40 -35.75
N ARG A 165 -20.29 -11.66 -35.30
CA ARG A 165 -20.50 -12.83 -36.15
C ARG A 165 -21.89 -12.84 -36.78
N ILE A 166 -22.94 -12.64 -35.98
CA ILE A 166 -24.32 -12.57 -36.47
C ILE A 166 -24.48 -11.44 -37.48
N ASP A 167 -23.90 -10.27 -37.21
CA ASP A 167 -23.95 -9.12 -38.13
C ASP A 167 -23.25 -9.43 -39.46
N GLN A 168 -22.11 -10.12 -39.44
CA GLN A 168 -21.43 -10.59 -40.65
C GLN A 168 -22.28 -11.57 -41.44
N GLU A 169 -22.87 -12.57 -40.78
CA GLU A 169 -23.76 -13.56 -41.42
C GLU A 169 -24.99 -12.87 -42.05
N ASN A 170 -25.58 -11.89 -41.36
CA ASN A 170 -26.69 -11.09 -41.87
C ASN A 170 -26.30 -10.24 -43.08
N LEU A 171 -25.12 -9.63 -43.08
CA LEU A 171 -24.61 -8.86 -44.21
C LEU A 171 -24.40 -9.77 -45.44
N VAL A 172 -23.84 -10.96 -45.24
CA VAL A 172 -23.68 -11.95 -46.31
C VAL A 172 -25.03 -12.39 -46.88
N ALA A 173 -26.01 -12.69 -46.01
CA ALA A 173 -27.35 -13.07 -46.43
C ALA A 173 -28.03 -11.95 -47.24
N ARG A 174 -27.94 -10.70 -46.76
CA ARG A 174 -28.48 -9.53 -47.47
C ARG A 174 -27.82 -9.32 -48.83
N ASN A 175 -26.51 -9.49 -48.93
CA ASN A 175 -25.81 -9.38 -50.21
C ASN A 175 -26.28 -10.44 -51.21
N LYS A 176 -26.42 -11.71 -50.78
CA LYS A 176 -26.96 -12.77 -51.64
C LYS A 176 -28.38 -12.48 -52.11
N GLU A 177 -29.22 -11.93 -51.24
CA GLU A 177 -30.58 -11.52 -51.60
C GLU A 177 -30.58 -10.41 -52.66
N LEU A 178 -29.70 -9.41 -52.51
CA LEU A 178 -29.53 -8.35 -53.50
C LEU A 178 -29.01 -8.90 -54.83
N GLU A 179 -28.02 -9.79 -54.82
CA GLU A 179 -27.53 -10.45 -56.03
C GLU A 179 -28.65 -11.21 -56.76
N LEU A 180 -29.45 -12.00 -56.04
CA LEU A 180 -30.59 -12.71 -56.61
C LEU A 180 -31.61 -11.74 -57.23
N LYS A 181 -31.95 -10.65 -56.53
CA LYS A 181 -32.84 -9.60 -57.05
C LYS A 181 -32.30 -8.98 -58.32
N THR A 182 -31.00 -8.65 -58.35
CA THR A 182 -30.37 -8.08 -59.55
C THR A 182 -30.35 -9.06 -60.71
N TRP A 183 -30.18 -10.35 -60.44
CA TRP A 183 -30.19 -11.40 -61.47
C TRP A 183 -31.60 -11.59 -62.05
N LEU A 184 -32.62 -11.67 -61.19
CA LEU A 184 -34.03 -11.76 -61.62
C LEU A 184 -34.46 -10.54 -62.44
N GLU A 185 -34.03 -9.35 -62.03
CA GLU A 185 -34.35 -8.12 -62.78
C GLU A 185 -33.68 -8.09 -64.15
N LYS A 186 -32.42 -8.54 -64.25
CA LYS A 186 -31.74 -8.72 -65.54
C LYS A 186 -32.48 -9.72 -66.44
N GLU A 187 -32.91 -10.84 -65.89
CA GLU A 187 -33.70 -11.86 -66.61
C GLU A 187 -35.04 -11.30 -67.10
N ARG A 188 -35.73 -10.52 -66.26
CA ARG A 188 -36.97 -9.81 -66.60
C ARG A 188 -36.77 -8.82 -67.76
N ILE A 189 -35.66 -8.09 -67.78
CA ILE A 189 -35.35 -7.13 -68.85
C ILE A 189 -35.08 -7.88 -70.17
N MET A 190 -34.24 -8.92 -70.16
CA MET A 190 -33.91 -9.69 -71.36
C MET A 190 -35.14 -10.39 -71.99
N SER A 191 -36.10 -10.83 -71.16
CA SER A 191 -37.33 -11.47 -71.64
C SER A 191 -38.35 -10.48 -72.24
N ILE A 192 -38.30 -9.19 -71.90
CA ILE A 192 -39.16 -8.15 -72.49
C ILE A 192 -38.70 -7.80 -73.91
N ASP A 193 -37.39 -7.71 -74.16
CA ASP A 193 -36.84 -7.29 -75.45
C ASP A 193 -36.92 -8.37 -76.54
N THR A 194 -37.24 -9.62 -76.17
CA THR A 194 -37.38 -10.74 -77.10
C THR A 194 -38.79 -10.92 -77.66
N VAL A 195 -39.78 -10.15 -77.18
CA VAL A 195 -41.16 -10.23 -77.70
C VAL A 195 -41.28 -9.34 -78.97
N PRO A 196 -41.53 -9.91 -80.16
CA PRO A 196 -41.66 -9.13 -81.39
C PRO A 196 -42.82 -8.15 -81.24
N ARG A 197 -42.56 -6.87 -81.50
CA ARG A 197 -43.62 -5.86 -81.58
C ARG A 197 -44.47 -6.17 -82.80
N VAL A 198 -45.60 -6.86 -82.60
CA VAL A 198 -46.53 -7.18 -83.70
C VAL A 198 -47.16 -5.89 -84.18
N VAL A 199 -46.56 -5.32 -85.22
CA VAL A 199 -47.11 -4.18 -85.96
C VAL A 199 -48.27 -4.73 -86.79
N HIS A 200 -49.49 -4.44 -86.36
CA HIS A 200 -50.68 -4.78 -87.13
C HIS A 200 -50.78 -3.76 -88.28
N VAL A 201 -50.73 -4.26 -89.52
CA VAL A 201 -51.00 -3.52 -90.77
C VAL A 201 -52.33 -4.01 -91.32
#